data_AF-A0A2R4JU65-F1
#
_entry.id   AF-A0A2R4JU65-F1
#
_cell.length_a   1.000
_cell.length_b   1.000
_cell.length_c   1.000
_cell.angle_alpha   90.00
_cell.angle_beta   90.00
_cell.angle_gamma   90.00
#
_symmetry.space_group_name_H-M   'P 1'
#
loop_
_entity.id
_entity.type
_entity.pdbx_description
1 polymer ?
#
loop_
_entity_poly.entity_id
_entity_poly.type
_entity_poly.pdbx_seq_one_letter_code
_entity_poly.pdbx_strand_id
1 'polypeptide(L)'
;MGFELRARWGGQPVWARWVRAVYVIGFLEGSCVHALDLAGRGIHAYASFPQVPLQAFFVGLAVLDPLVAVLVGVMRREGVWLAGAVMVVDVCANWWGNRHWLHDDPARLLRLLPITLFSLFVVAFLLPLHRAATGAAGQAGQPQATLPYA
;
A
#
# COMPACT_ATOMS: atom_id res chain seq x y z
N MET A 1 20.54 -6.11 11.38
CA MET A 1 19.30 -5.56 10.79
C MET A 1 19.27 -5.56 9.25
N GLY A 2 20.10 -4.79 8.53
CA GLY A 2 20.02 -4.73 7.06
C GLY A 2 20.29 -6.05 6.32
N PHE A 3 21.23 -6.85 6.82
CA PHE A 3 21.58 -8.15 6.25
C PHE A 3 20.47 -9.21 6.42
N GLU A 4 19.84 -9.24 7.60
CA GLU A 4 18.70 -10.12 7.90
C GLU A 4 17.48 -9.76 7.06
N LEU A 5 17.22 -8.46 6.86
CA LEU A 5 16.15 -8.01 5.98
C LEU A 5 16.40 -8.46 4.54
N ARG A 6 17.62 -8.28 4.02
CA ARG A 6 17.99 -8.74 2.67
C ARG A 6 17.83 -10.25 2.51
N ALA A 7 18.20 -11.04 3.53
CA ALA A 7 18.00 -12.49 3.53
C ALA A 7 16.49 -12.85 3.52
N ARG A 8 15.66 -12.16 4.32
CA ARG A 8 14.21 -12.33 4.30
C ARG A 8 13.59 -11.96 2.95
N TRP A 9 14.12 -10.93 2.27
CA TRP A 9 13.78 -10.58 0.88
C TRP A 9 14.18 -11.65 -0.12
N GLY A 10 15.37 -12.24 0.04
CA GLY A 10 15.84 -13.34 -0.80
C GLY A 10 15.03 -14.63 -0.64
N GLY A 11 14.51 -14.91 0.56
CA GLY A 11 13.73 -16.11 0.87
C GLY A 11 12.26 -16.07 0.43
N GLN A 12 11.77 -14.94 -0.09
CA GLN A 12 10.41 -14.86 -0.63
C GLN A 12 10.37 -15.33 -2.09
N PRO A 13 9.24 -15.93 -2.54
CA PRO A 13 9.06 -16.23 -3.95
C PRO A 13 9.13 -14.94 -4.78
N VAL A 14 9.68 -15.04 -6.00
CA VAL A 14 9.98 -13.89 -6.86
C VAL A 14 8.76 -12.99 -7.10
N TRP A 15 7.57 -13.59 -7.30
CA TRP A 15 6.33 -12.83 -7.48
C TRP A 15 5.99 -11.96 -6.25
N ALA A 16 6.19 -12.48 -5.03
CA ALA A 16 5.87 -11.76 -3.79
C ALA A 16 6.81 -10.58 -3.56
N ARG A 17 8.07 -10.72 -4.00
CA ARG A 17 9.05 -9.63 -3.99
C ARG A 17 8.61 -8.51 -4.93
N TRP A 18 8.20 -8.84 -6.14
CA TRP A 18 7.71 -7.84 -7.10
C TRP A 18 6.45 -7.15 -6.61
N VAL A 19 5.46 -7.91 -6.13
CA VAL A 19 4.23 -7.33 -5.56
C VAL A 19 4.55 -6.36 -4.42
N ARG A 20 5.44 -6.73 -3.49
CA ARG A 20 5.87 -5.81 -2.41
C ARG A 20 6.59 -4.59 -2.93
N ALA A 21 7.47 -4.74 -3.92
CA ALA A 21 8.15 -3.61 -4.53
C ALA A 21 7.13 -2.63 -5.15
N VAL A 22 6.12 -3.15 -5.85
CA VAL A 22 5.03 -2.33 -6.41
C VAL A 22 4.24 -1.62 -5.30
N TYR A 23 3.94 -2.30 -4.18
CA TYR A 23 3.30 -1.63 -3.03
C TYR A 23 4.18 -0.48 -2.52
N VAL A 24 5.45 -0.76 -2.21
CA VAL A 24 6.37 0.25 -1.68
C VAL A 24 6.46 1.45 -2.61
N ILE A 25 6.63 1.22 -3.92
CA ILE A 25 6.75 2.30 -4.90
C ILE A 25 5.45 3.10 -4.97
N GLY A 26 4.28 2.45 -5.09
CA GLY A 26 3.00 3.15 -5.22
C GLY A 26 2.64 3.96 -3.97
N PHE A 27 2.90 3.44 -2.77
CA PHE A 27 2.71 4.21 -1.53
C PHE A 27 3.70 5.38 -1.43
N LEU A 28 4.98 5.21 -1.80
CA LEU A 28 5.92 6.33 -1.82
C LEU A 28 5.54 7.41 -2.85
N GLU A 29 5.03 7.00 -4.02
CA GLU A 29 4.48 7.92 -5.02
C GLU A 29 3.30 8.70 -4.44
N GLY A 30 2.33 8.02 -3.83
CA GLY A 30 1.19 8.66 -3.13
C GLY A 30 1.65 9.65 -2.05
N SER A 31 2.63 9.24 -1.25
CA SER A 31 3.25 10.09 -0.21
C SER A 31 3.78 11.39 -0.81
N CYS A 32 4.50 11.30 -1.93
CA CYS A 32 5.06 12.46 -2.62
C CYS A 32 3.94 13.38 -3.13
N VAL A 33 2.87 12.83 -3.70
CA VAL A 33 1.71 13.62 -4.15
C VAL A 33 1.07 14.36 -2.98
N HIS A 34 0.76 13.68 -1.87
CA HIS A 34 0.16 14.29 -0.69
C HIS A 34 1.07 15.33 -0.02
N ALA A 35 2.38 15.06 0.03
CA ALA A 35 3.37 16.00 0.55
C ALA A 35 3.47 17.26 -0.34
N LEU A 36 3.45 17.11 -1.67
CA LEU A 36 3.48 18.23 -2.61
C LEU A 36 2.20 19.07 -2.52
N ASP A 37 1.04 18.42 -2.41
CA ASP A 37 -0.25 19.09 -2.19
C ASP A 37 -0.22 19.92 -0.90
N LEU A 38 0.26 19.33 0.20
CA LEU A 38 0.37 19.98 1.49
C LEU A 38 1.41 21.12 1.48
N ALA A 39 2.54 20.94 0.81
CA ALA A 39 3.56 21.98 0.66
C ALA A 39 3.07 23.17 -0.15
N GLY A 40 2.25 22.94 -1.18
CA GLY A 40 1.72 23.99 -2.05
C GLY A 40 0.50 24.72 -1.48
N ARG A 41 -0.40 24.03 -0.78
CA ARG A 41 -1.71 24.57 -0.36
C ARG A 41 -1.97 24.49 1.15
N GLY A 42 -1.04 23.94 1.92
CA GLY A 42 -1.20 23.72 3.35
C GLY A 42 -2.39 22.80 3.66
N ILE A 43 -2.92 22.90 4.87
CA ILE A 43 -4.08 22.11 5.33
C ILE A 43 -5.33 22.30 4.48
N HIS A 44 -5.39 23.37 3.66
CA HIS A 44 -6.50 23.65 2.76
C HIS A 44 -6.41 22.90 1.43
N ALA A 45 -5.37 22.08 1.21
CA ALA A 45 -5.20 21.29 -0.01
C ALA A 45 -6.44 20.47 -0.37
N TYR A 46 -7.18 20.01 0.65
CA TYR A 46 -8.37 19.18 0.50
C TYR A 46 -9.66 19.89 0.93
N ALA A 47 -9.67 21.22 1.04
CA ALA A 47 -10.84 22.01 1.46
C ALA A 47 -12.04 21.87 0.49
N SER A 48 -11.81 21.38 -0.73
CA SER A 48 -12.87 21.05 -1.69
C SER A 48 -13.75 19.87 -1.26
N PHE A 49 -13.30 19.05 -0.31
CA PHE A 49 -14.10 17.97 0.25
C PHE A 49 -15.00 18.52 1.37
N PRO A 50 -16.34 18.43 1.27
CA PRO A 50 -17.23 19.01 2.28
C PRO A 50 -17.17 18.29 3.64
N GLN A 51 -16.67 17.05 3.68
CA GLN A 51 -16.57 16.24 4.90
C GLN A 51 -15.18 16.39 5.54
N VAL A 52 -15.13 17.00 6.74
CA VAL A 52 -13.89 17.15 7.54
C VAL A 52 -13.12 15.83 7.74
N PRO A 53 -13.78 14.67 7.98
CA PRO A 53 -13.06 13.39 8.10
C PRO A 53 -12.27 13.01 6.83
N LEU A 54 -12.76 13.32 5.64
CA LEU A 54 -12.04 13.04 4.39
C LEU A 54 -10.83 13.95 4.24
N GLN A 55 -10.95 15.23 4.61
CA GLN A 55 -9.82 16.16 4.61
C GLN A 55 -8.71 15.66 5.55
N ALA A 56 -9.08 15.28 6.78
CA ALA A 56 -8.14 14.75 7.76
C ALA A 56 -7.48 13.45 7.26
N PHE A 57 -8.24 12.58 6.59
CA PHE A 57 -7.72 11.36 5.99
C PHE A 57 -6.67 11.69 4.90
N PHE A 58 -6.98 12.57 3.95
CA PHE A 58 -6.06 12.95 2.87
C PHE A 58 -4.79 13.62 3.39
N VAL A 59 -4.89 14.50 4.40
CA VAL A 59 -3.71 15.05 5.09
C VAL A 59 -2.92 13.92 5.78
N GLY A 60 -3.64 12.98 6.40
CA GLY A 60 -3.07 11.80 7.05
C GLY A 60 -2.32 10.87 6.10
N LEU A 61 -2.67 10.81 4.81
CA LEU A 61 -1.97 9.99 3.82
C LEU A 61 -0.50 10.36 3.66
N ALA A 62 -0.13 11.63 3.88
CA ALA A 62 1.28 12.05 3.92
C ALA A 62 2.10 11.31 5.00
N VAL A 63 1.45 10.72 6.01
CA VAL A 63 2.06 9.91 7.06
C VAL A 63 1.73 8.42 6.91
N LEU A 64 0.49 8.08 6.54
CA LEU A 64 0.06 6.69 6.39
C LEU A 64 0.79 5.99 5.24
N ASP A 65 0.96 6.66 4.11
CA ASP A 65 1.63 6.07 2.95
C ASP A 65 3.10 5.69 3.20
N PRO A 66 3.96 6.56 3.76
CA PRO A 66 5.33 6.15 4.07
C PRO A 66 5.36 5.10 5.19
N LEU A 67 4.41 5.13 6.13
CA LEU A 67 4.27 4.08 7.14
C LEU A 67 3.95 2.72 6.50
N VAL A 68 3.00 2.67 5.55
CA VAL A 68 2.69 1.44 4.81
C VAL A 68 3.92 0.98 4.02
N ALA A 69 4.58 1.88 3.29
CA ALA A 69 5.77 1.56 2.51
C ALA A 69 6.88 0.97 3.41
N VAL A 70 7.12 1.56 4.58
CA VAL A 70 8.08 1.04 5.56
C VAL A 70 7.66 -0.32 6.09
N LEU A 71 6.42 -0.48 6.56
CA LEU A 71 5.94 -1.74 7.13
C LEU A 71 5.98 -2.89 6.10
N VAL A 72 5.54 -2.65 4.87
CA VAL A 72 5.63 -3.62 3.77
C VAL A 72 7.09 -3.88 3.41
N GLY A 73 7.91 -2.83 3.37
CA GLY A 73 9.35 -2.87 3.09
C GLY A 73 10.13 -3.74 4.09
N VAL A 74 9.83 -3.62 5.38
CA VAL A 74 10.43 -4.44 6.45
C VAL A 74 9.72 -5.78 6.65
N MET A 75 8.81 -6.14 5.74
CA MET A 75 8.06 -7.40 5.73
C MET A 75 7.22 -7.65 6.98
N ARG A 76 6.58 -6.60 7.48
CA ARG A 76 5.61 -6.71 8.56
C ARG A 76 4.24 -7.04 8.00
N ARG A 77 3.58 -8.00 8.65
CA ARG A 77 2.26 -8.51 8.26
C ARG A 77 1.19 -7.42 8.41
N GLU A 78 1.32 -6.61 9.45
CA GLU A 78 0.47 -5.44 9.71
C GLU A 78 0.47 -4.45 8.54
N GLY A 79 1.62 -4.31 7.85
CA GLY A 79 1.75 -3.42 6.69
C GLY A 79 0.86 -3.84 5.51
N VAL A 80 0.65 -5.14 5.31
CA VAL A 80 -0.20 -5.65 4.22
C VAL A 80 -1.68 -5.32 4.49
N TRP A 81 -2.15 -5.50 5.74
CA TRP A 81 -3.51 -5.13 6.11
C TRP A 81 -3.74 -3.62 6.07
N LEU A 82 -2.78 -2.85 6.58
CA LEU A 82 -2.85 -1.40 6.52
C LEU A 82 -2.89 -0.91 5.08
N ALA A 83 -2.08 -1.48 4.18
CA ALA A 83 -2.11 -1.17 2.75
C ALA A 83 -3.52 -1.39 2.16
N GLY A 84 -4.16 -2.52 2.44
CA GLY A 84 -5.52 -2.80 1.98
C GLY A 84 -6.54 -1.79 2.52
N ALA A 85 -6.48 -1.49 3.82
CA ALA A 85 -7.39 -0.54 4.45
C ALA A 85 -7.23 0.88 3.87
N VAL A 86 -5.99 1.35 3.72
CA VAL A 86 -5.69 2.66 3.14
C VAL A 86 -6.20 2.74 1.70
N MET A 87 -5.88 1.75 0.84
CA MET A 87 -6.29 1.78 -0.57
C MET A 87 -7.81 1.72 -0.76
N VAL A 88 -8.54 0.99 0.09
CA VAL A 88 -10.01 0.93 0.03
C VAL A 88 -10.62 2.27 0.40
N VAL A 89 -10.17 2.88 1.50
CA VAL A 89 -10.70 4.18 1.94
C VAL A 89 -10.33 5.27 0.93
N ASP A 90 -9.10 5.25 0.42
CA ASP A 90 -8.59 6.26 -0.52
C ASP A 90 -9.31 6.22 -1.88
N VAL A 91 -9.47 5.02 -2.47
CA VAL A 91 -10.22 4.89 -3.73
C VAL A 91 -11.68 5.29 -3.53
N CYS A 92 -12.32 4.89 -2.42
CA CYS A 92 -13.70 5.27 -2.14
C CYS A 92 -13.85 6.79 -1.93
N ALA A 93 -12.93 7.42 -1.20
CA ALA A 93 -12.91 8.86 -0.98
C ALA A 93 -12.74 9.63 -2.30
N ASN A 94 -11.80 9.18 -3.15
CA ASN A 94 -11.56 9.78 -4.46
C ASN A 94 -12.76 9.66 -5.39
N TRP A 95 -13.38 8.47 -5.48
CA TRP A 95 -14.59 8.29 -6.29
C TRP A 95 -15.78 9.09 -5.75
N TRP A 96 -15.96 9.14 -4.42
CA TRP A 96 -17.06 9.89 -3.81
C TRP A 96 -16.91 11.40 -3.98
N GLY A 97 -15.73 11.96 -3.70
CA GLY A 97 -15.48 13.40 -3.82
C GLY A 97 -15.57 13.88 -5.27
N ASN A 98 -15.10 13.06 -6.21
CA ASN A 98 -15.09 13.39 -7.63
C ASN A 98 -16.33 12.88 -8.38
N ARG A 99 -17.36 12.38 -7.69
CA ARG A 99 -18.57 11.82 -8.31
C ARG A 99 -19.29 12.77 -9.26
N HIS A 100 -19.16 14.07 -9.05
CA HIS A 100 -19.78 15.10 -9.89
C HIS A 100 -19.10 15.20 -11.27
N TRP A 101 -17.79 14.91 -11.36
CA TRP A 101 -17.06 14.90 -12.63
C TRP A 101 -17.53 13.79 -13.59
N LEU A 102 -18.07 12.68 -13.08
CA LEU A 102 -18.65 11.64 -13.93
C LEU A 102 -19.77 12.17 -14.82
N HIS A 103 -20.48 13.20 -14.36
CA HIS A 103 -21.61 13.78 -15.08
C HIS A 103 -21.19 14.89 -16.05
N ASP A 104 -20.16 15.65 -15.68
CA ASP A 104 -19.76 16.88 -16.40
C ASP A 104 -18.66 16.64 -17.45
N ASP A 105 -17.73 15.71 -17.20
CA ASP A 105 -16.59 15.44 -18.09
C ASP A 105 -16.00 14.02 -17.83
N PRO A 106 -16.43 13.00 -18.60
CA PRO A 106 -16.00 11.62 -18.38
C PRO A 106 -14.51 11.42 -18.64
N ALA A 107 -13.82 12.31 -19.38
CA ALA A 107 -12.38 12.20 -19.59
C ALA A 107 -11.60 12.37 -18.27
N ARG A 108 -12.19 13.00 -17.25
CA ARG A 108 -11.59 13.11 -15.91
C ARG A 108 -11.48 11.77 -15.19
N LEU A 109 -12.19 10.73 -15.63
CA LEU A 109 -12.01 9.35 -15.14
C LEU A 109 -10.58 8.84 -15.38
N LEU A 110 -9.89 9.34 -16.41
CA LEU A 110 -8.49 8.98 -16.67
C LEU A 110 -7.57 9.40 -15.52
N ARG A 111 -7.94 10.42 -14.75
CA ARG A 111 -7.19 10.86 -13.56
C ARG A 111 -7.39 9.93 -12.37
N LEU A 112 -8.52 9.22 -12.31
CA LEU A 112 -8.83 8.21 -11.29
C LEU A 112 -8.32 6.81 -11.67
N LEU A 113 -7.91 6.61 -12.92
CA LEU A 113 -7.46 5.32 -13.41
C LEU A 113 -6.23 4.79 -12.64
N PRO A 114 -5.15 5.56 -12.40
CA PRO A 114 -3.97 5.05 -11.71
C PRO A 114 -4.29 4.56 -10.29
N ILE A 115 -4.97 5.39 -9.50
CA ILE A 115 -5.37 5.03 -8.12
C ILE A 115 -6.33 3.82 -8.11
N THR A 116 -7.25 3.72 -9.08
CA THR A 116 -8.18 2.59 -9.17
C THR A 116 -7.43 1.30 -9.50
N LEU A 117 -6.54 1.32 -10.51
CA LEU A 117 -5.74 0.16 -10.88
C LEU A 117 -4.81 -0.28 -9.76
N PHE A 118 -4.16 0.68 -9.09
CA PHE A 118 -3.28 0.38 -7.96
C PHE A 118 -4.07 -0.19 -6.76
N SER A 119 -5.26 0.37 -6.46
CA SER A 119 -6.14 -0.16 -5.41
C SER A 119 -6.58 -1.59 -5.71
N LEU A 120 -7.02 -1.84 -6.95
CA LEU A 120 -7.38 -3.20 -7.39
C LEU A 120 -6.20 -4.17 -7.27
N PHE A 121 -5.01 -3.74 -7.67
CA PHE A 121 -3.79 -4.53 -7.50
C PHE A 121 -3.53 -4.85 -6.02
N VAL A 122 -3.57 -3.85 -5.14
CA VAL A 122 -3.34 -4.03 -3.71
C VAL A 122 -4.37 -4.95 -3.06
N VAL A 123 -5.64 -4.83 -3.43
CA VAL A 123 -6.71 -5.69 -2.89
C VAL A 123 -6.57 -7.12 -3.43
N ALA A 124 -6.29 -7.30 -4.72
CA ALA A 124 -6.12 -8.62 -5.33
C ALA A 124 -4.97 -9.40 -4.70
N PHE A 125 -3.87 -8.73 -4.34
CA PHE A 125 -2.70 -9.36 -3.74
C PHE A 125 -2.68 -9.34 -2.20
N LEU A 126 -3.70 -8.77 -1.55
CA LEU A 126 -3.78 -8.68 -0.09
C LEU A 126 -3.63 -10.05 0.60
N LEU A 127 -4.50 -11.00 0.25
CA LEU A 127 -4.52 -12.33 0.85
C LEU A 127 -3.34 -13.21 0.40
N PRO A 128 -3.00 -13.28 -0.91
CA PRO A 128 -1.82 -14.03 -1.36
C PRO A 128 -0.53 -13.57 -0.67
N LEU A 129 -0.31 -12.26 -0.59
CA LEU A 129 0.92 -11.71 -0.03
C LEU A 129 1.01 -11.90 1.49
N HIS A 130 -0.12 -11.79 2.17
CA HIS A 130 -0.23 -12.09 3.58
C HIS A 130 0.05 -13.58 3.88
N ARG A 131 -0.48 -14.51 3.06
CA ARG A 131 -0.22 -15.95 3.21
C ARG A 131 1.24 -16.31 2.92
N ALA A 132 1.85 -15.68 1.92
CA ALA A 132 3.28 -15.86 1.62
C ALA A 132 4.17 -15.39 2.79
N ALA A 133 3.74 -14.36 3.53
CA ALA A 133 4.43 -13.92 4.74
C ALA A 133 4.33 -14.95 5.87
N THR A 134 3.20 -15.66 6.00
CA THR A 134 3.01 -16.70 7.03
C THR A 134 3.72 -18.02 6.69
N GLY A 135 3.73 -18.44 5.42
CA GLY A 135 4.35 -19.69 5.00
C GLY A 135 5.87 -19.69 5.15
N ALA A 136 6.53 -18.57 4.84
CA ALA A 136 7.98 -18.43 5.01
C ALA A 136 8.42 -18.44 6.48
N ALA A 137 7.59 -17.97 7.40
CA ALA A 137 7.87 -18.03 8.84
C ALA A 137 7.74 -19.46 9.40
N GLY A 138 6.84 -20.28 8.86
CA GLY A 138 6.66 -21.68 9.26
C GLY A 138 7.81 -22.60 8.82
N GLN A 139 8.40 -22.36 7.64
CA GLN A 139 9.56 -23.13 7.16
C GLN A 139 10.87 -22.78 7.85
N ALA A 140 11.05 -21.53 8.30
CA ALA A 140 12.24 -21.11 9.03
C ALA A 140 12.31 -21.66 10.47
N GLY A 141 11.20 -22.18 11.01
CA GLY A 141 11.09 -22.71 12.37
C GLY A 141 11.18 -24.24 12.49
N GLN A 142 11.30 -24.99 11.39
CA GLN A 142 11.52 -26.43 11.47
C GLN A 142 13.01 -26.74 11.60
N PRO A 143 13.48 -27.31 12.73
CA PRO A 143 14.83 -27.84 12.81
C PRO A 143 14.97 -28.93 11.75
N GLN A 144 15.99 -28.77 10.91
CA GLN A 144 16.37 -29.70 9.87
C GLN A 144 16.63 -31.05 10.53
N ALA A 145 15.65 -31.95 10.46
CA ALA A 145 15.76 -33.30 10.99
C ALA A 145 16.90 -33.99 10.24
N THR A 146 18.06 -34.06 10.89
CA THR A 146 19.21 -34.83 10.45
C THR A 146 18.75 -36.28 10.30
N LEU A 147 18.61 -36.72 9.04
CA LEU A 147 18.41 -38.12 8.74
C LEU A 147 19.65 -38.89 9.22
N PRO A 148 19.50 -39.90 10.10
CA PRO A 148 20.63 -40.76 10.42
C PRO A 148 20.99 -41.58 9.18
N TYR A 149 22.25 -41.49 8.77
CA TYR A 149 22.86 -42.41 7.81
C TYR A 149 22.71 -43.84 8.34
N ALA A 150 22.08 -44.71 7.56
CA ALA A 150 22.08 -46.16 7.75
C ALA A 150 22.43 -46.82 6.41
#